data_AF-A0A2E8HUZ3-F1
#
_entry.id   AF-A0A2E8HUZ3-F1
#
_cell.length_a   1.000
_cell.length_b   1.000
_cell.length_c   1.000
_cell.angle_alpha   90.00
_cell.angle_beta   90.00
_cell.angle_gamma   90.00
#
_symmetry.space_group_name_H-M   'P 1'
#
loop_
_entity.id
_entity.type
_entity.pdbx_description
1 polymer ?
#
loop_
_entity_poly.entity_id
_entity_poly.type
_entity_poly.pdbx_seq_one_letter_code
_entity_poly.pdbx_strand_id
1 'polypeptide(L)'
;MTNEQVYFAIISWIVLTTVIYTVVGWKNIRDCYAMWFTREYWTNYNIIEAASWIAKAIIIIPGLIFGIQIWQFYFVALFTSLTLIWASNKKLLPTLVGFNTLWIWLSMMVIAQQVIQ
;
A
#
# COMPACT_ATOMS: atom_id res chain seq x y z
N MET A 1 -18.19 10.06 -9.92
CA MET A 1 -17.61 11.26 -9.28
C MET A 1 -17.97 12.48 -10.11
N THR A 2 -18.37 13.58 -9.49
CA THR A 2 -18.60 14.85 -10.19
C THR A 2 -17.29 15.59 -10.44
N ASN A 3 -17.26 16.54 -11.38
CA ASN A 3 -16.06 17.35 -11.66
C ASN A 3 -15.59 18.12 -10.41
N GLU A 4 -16.54 18.65 -9.62
CA GLU A 4 -16.24 19.33 -8.35
C GLU A 4 -15.51 18.42 -7.36
N GLN A 5 -15.95 17.17 -7.21
CA GLN A 5 -15.30 16.19 -6.33
C GLN A 5 -13.87 15.87 -6.79
N VAL A 6 -13.67 15.76 -8.10
CA VAL A 6 -12.33 15.50 -8.68
C VAL A 6 -11.40 16.69 -8.43
N TYR A 7 -11.86 17.92 -8.66
CA TYR A 7 -11.06 19.12 -8.39
C TYR A 7 -10.72 19.26 -6.91
N PHE A 8 -11.71 19.06 -6.03
CA PHE A 8 -11.48 19.09 -4.60
C PHE A 8 -10.42 18.06 -4.18
N ALA A 9 -10.55 16.81 -4.63
CA ALA A 9 -9.61 15.75 -4.31
C ALA A 9 -8.19 16.07 -4.78
N ILE A 10 -8.01 16.47 -6.05
CA ILE A 10 -6.67 16.79 -6.61
C ILE A 10 -6.04 17.99 -5.90
N ILE A 11 -6.79 19.07 -5.69
CA ILE A 11 -6.27 20.28 -5.03
C ILE A 11 -5.90 19.95 -3.58
N SER A 12 -6.78 19.27 -2.84
CA SER A 12 -6.51 18.85 -1.46
C SER A 12 -5.28 17.95 -1.37
N TRP A 13 -5.11 17.01 -2.31
CA TRP A 13 -3.96 16.12 -2.37
C TRP A 13 -2.67 16.91 -2.59
N ILE A 14 -2.63 17.81 -3.57
CA ILE A 14 -1.46 18.66 -3.83
C ILE A 14 -1.12 19.50 -2.59
N VAL A 15 -2.11 20.15 -1.97
CA VAL A 15 -1.89 21.00 -0.79
C VAL A 15 -1.37 20.18 0.38
N LEU A 16 -2.05 19.09 0.75
CA LEU A 16 -1.68 18.25 1.89
C LEU A 16 -0.31 17.60 1.68
N THR A 17 -0.01 17.09 0.49
CA THR A 17 1.30 16.53 0.14
C THR A 17 2.41 17.59 0.18
N THR A 18 2.14 18.79 -0.33
CA THR A 18 3.09 19.92 -0.28
C THR A 18 3.39 20.33 1.16
N VAL A 19 2.36 20.41 2.01
CA VAL A 19 2.51 20.74 3.44
C VAL A 19 3.40 19.70 4.13
N ILE A 20 3.09 18.41 4.01
CA ILE A 20 3.88 17.38 4.71
C ILE A 20 5.30 17.26 4.14
N TYR A 21 5.50 17.42 2.83
CA TYR A 21 6.85 17.43 2.24
C TYR A 21 7.68 18.64 2.70
N THR A 22 7.02 19.78 2.93
CA THR A 22 7.69 20.95 3.50
C THR A 22 8.07 20.72 4.97
N VAL A 23 7.20 20.10 5.76
CA VAL A 23 7.47 19.75 7.17
C VAL A 23 8.60 18.72 7.29
N VAL A 24 8.61 17.68 6.44
CA VAL A 24 9.66 16.65 6.43
C VAL A 24 10.97 17.18 5.82
N GLY A 25 10.89 18.15 4.92
CA GLY A 25 11.99 18.72 4.16
C GLY A 25 12.10 18.11 2.77
N TRP A 26 12.00 18.95 1.74
CA TRP A 26 12.04 18.56 0.32
C TRP A 26 13.30 17.76 -0.06
N LYS A 27 14.44 18.09 0.54
CA LYS A 27 15.70 17.34 0.34
C LYS A 27 15.58 15.91 0.85
N ASN A 28 15.06 15.71 2.06
CA ASN A 28 14.89 14.38 2.66
C ASN A 28 13.94 13.51 1.82
N ILE A 29 12.83 14.09 1.35
CA ILE A 29 11.89 13.40 0.46
C ILE A 29 12.55 13.01 -0.86
N ARG A 30 13.26 13.96 -1.50
CA ARG A 30 13.99 13.70 -2.74
C ARG A 30 15.02 12.59 -2.56
N ASP A 31 15.84 12.66 -1.51
CA ASP A 31 16.89 11.69 -1.22
C ASP A 31 16.27 10.30 -0.94
N CYS A 32 15.11 10.25 -0.29
CA CYS A 32 14.35 9.02 -0.08
C CYS A 32 13.88 8.38 -1.39
N TYR A 33 13.25 9.14 -2.28
CA TYR A 33 12.85 8.62 -3.60
C TYR A 33 14.06 8.28 -4.48
N ALA A 34 15.18 9.00 -4.33
CA ALA A 34 16.40 8.71 -5.07
C ALA A 34 16.95 7.31 -4.78
N MET A 35 16.65 6.72 -3.61
CA MET A 35 17.02 5.34 -3.28
C MET A 35 16.49 4.33 -4.29
N TRP A 36 15.34 4.58 -4.95
CA TRP A 36 14.83 3.66 -5.98
C TRP A 36 15.76 3.52 -7.18
N PHE A 37 16.67 4.48 -7.39
CA PHE A 37 17.65 4.46 -8.47
C PHE A 37 19.00 3.88 -8.06
N THR A 38 19.18 3.45 -6.80
CA THR A 38 20.42 2.81 -6.34
C THR A 38 20.24 1.29 -6.26
N ARG A 39 21.23 0.52 -6.72
CA ARG A 39 21.17 -0.96 -6.67
C ARG A 39 21.18 -1.50 -5.24
N GLU A 40 21.86 -0.80 -4.34
CA GLU A 40 21.98 -1.13 -2.91
C GLU A 40 20.62 -1.15 -2.21
N TYR A 41 19.69 -0.29 -2.63
CA TYR A 41 18.33 -0.29 -2.11
C TYR A 41 17.57 -1.57 -2.47
N TRP A 42 17.80 -2.15 -3.64
CA TRP A 42 17.04 -3.31 -4.14
C TRP A 42 17.51 -4.63 -3.55
N THR A 43 17.36 -4.76 -2.23
CA THR A 43 17.52 -6.03 -1.52
C THR A 43 16.31 -6.94 -1.75
N ASN A 44 16.46 -8.24 -1.46
CA ASN A 44 15.37 -9.22 -1.60
C ASN A 44 14.09 -8.79 -0.86
N TYR A 45 14.22 -8.21 0.34
CA TYR A 45 13.06 -7.76 1.11
C TYR A 45 12.46 -6.44 0.59
N ASN A 46 13.26 -5.51 0.05
CA ASN A 46 12.75 -4.28 -0.55
C ASN A 46 12.05 -4.53 -1.89
N ILE A 47 12.52 -5.50 -2.68
CA ILE A 47 11.83 -5.96 -3.90
C ILE A 47 10.46 -6.55 -3.54
N ILE A 48 10.42 -7.43 -2.54
CA ILE A 48 9.17 -8.04 -2.06
C ILE A 48 8.22 -6.96 -1.52
N GLU A 49 8.72 -5.98 -0.78
CA GLU A 49 7.92 -4.87 -0.27
C GLU A 49 7.31 -4.04 -1.39
N ALA A 50 8.11 -3.65 -2.39
CA ALA A 50 7.64 -2.86 -3.53
C ALA A 50 6.59 -3.63 -4.36
N ALA A 51 6.85 -4.91 -4.68
CA ALA A 51 5.91 -5.75 -5.42
C ALA A 51 4.59 -5.94 -4.65
N SER A 52 4.68 -6.20 -3.34
CA SER A 52 3.51 -6.39 -2.48
C SER A 52 2.71 -5.09 -2.31
N TRP A 53 3.38 -3.95 -2.23
CA TRP A 53 2.74 -2.63 -2.20
C TRP A 53 1.98 -2.31 -3.49
N ILE A 54 2.60 -2.56 -4.66
CA ILE A 54 1.93 -2.36 -5.97
C ILE A 54 0.72 -3.29 -6.08
N ALA A 55 0.87 -4.56 -5.72
CA ALA A 55 -0.24 -5.52 -5.74
C ALA A 55 -1.40 -5.05 -4.87
N LYS A 56 -1.16 -4.57 -3.64
CA LYS A 56 -2.22 -4.01 -2.78
C LYS A 56 -2.87 -2.76 -3.39
N ALA A 57 -2.11 -1.88 -4.04
CA ALA A 57 -2.66 -0.69 -4.70
C ALA A 57 -3.65 -1.05 -5.81
N ILE A 58 -3.35 -2.08 -6.62
CA ILE A 58 -4.22 -2.59 -7.69
C ILE A 58 -5.56 -3.11 -7.15
N ILE A 59 -5.59 -3.57 -5.90
CA ILE A 59 -6.80 -4.11 -5.26
C ILE A 59 -7.62 -2.99 -4.62
N ILE A 60 -6.95 -2.10 -3.89
CA ILE A 60 -7.58 -1.05 -3.09
C ILE A 60 -8.13 0.07 -3.98
N ILE A 61 -7.40 0.50 -5.01
CA ILE A 61 -7.79 1.65 -5.84
C ILE A 61 -9.14 1.40 -6.54
N PRO A 62 -9.38 0.27 -7.22
CA PRO A 62 -10.67 0.03 -7.86
C PRO A 62 -11.81 -0.14 -6.86
N GLY A 63 -11.53 -0.79 -5.72
CA GLY A 63 -12.51 -0.98 -4.65
C GLY A 63 -12.95 0.33 -4.01
N LEU A 64 -12.01 1.24 -3.73
CA LEU A 64 -12.30 2.52 -3.07
C LEU A 64 -12.82 3.60 -4.02
N ILE A 65 -12.24 3.73 -5.22
CA ILE A 65 -12.59 4.82 -6.15
C ILE A 65 -13.81 4.47 -7.00
N PHE A 66 -13.87 3.23 -7.52
CA PHE A 66 -14.91 2.82 -8.45
C PHE A 66 -16.00 1.96 -7.78
N GLY A 67 -15.82 1.58 -6.50
CA GLY A 67 -16.74 0.67 -5.79
C GLY A 67 -16.69 -0.76 -6.32
N ILE A 68 -15.71 -1.10 -7.16
CA ILE A 68 -15.59 -2.41 -7.80
C ILE A 68 -14.71 -3.29 -6.92
N GLN A 69 -15.32 -4.19 -6.16
CA GLN A 69 -14.62 -5.15 -5.31
C GLN A 69 -14.60 -6.52 -6.00
N ILE A 70 -13.42 -6.95 -6.45
CA ILE A 70 -13.19 -8.29 -6.98
C ILE A 70 -12.67 -9.16 -5.84
N TRP A 71 -13.51 -10.07 -5.32
CA TRP A 71 -13.17 -10.82 -4.10
C TRP A 71 -11.95 -11.75 -4.29
N GLN A 72 -11.69 -12.24 -5.50
CA GLN A 72 -10.53 -13.08 -5.81
C GLN A 72 -9.20 -12.35 -5.57
N PHE A 73 -9.19 -11.03 -5.68
CA PHE A 73 -8.01 -10.24 -5.38
C PHE A 73 -7.62 -10.30 -3.90
N TYR A 74 -8.53 -10.68 -3.00
CA TYR A 74 -8.17 -10.86 -1.59
C TYR A 74 -7.24 -12.05 -1.35
N PHE A 75 -7.13 -13.02 -2.29
CA PHE A 75 -6.05 -14.02 -2.27
C PHE A 75 -4.68 -13.41 -2.54
N VAL A 76 -4.61 -12.44 -3.46
CA VAL A 76 -3.37 -11.68 -3.72
C VAL A 76 -3.06 -10.81 -2.50
N ALA A 77 -4.05 -10.14 -1.91
CA ALA A 77 -3.86 -9.38 -0.67
C ALA A 77 -3.40 -10.28 0.50
N LEU A 78 -3.90 -11.50 0.61
CA LEU A 78 -3.49 -12.48 1.62
C LEU A 78 -2.02 -12.86 1.44
N PHE A 79 -1.65 -13.31 0.23
CA PHE A 79 -0.28 -13.71 -0.08
C PHE A 79 0.71 -12.57 0.14
N THR A 80 0.40 -11.39 -0.37
CA THR A 80 1.25 -10.20 -0.21
C THR A 80 1.37 -9.74 1.24
N SER A 81 0.34 -9.96 2.08
CA SER A 81 0.43 -9.65 3.51
C SER A 81 1.34 -10.63 4.25
N LEU A 82 1.28 -11.92 3.91
CA LEU A 82 2.18 -12.93 4.46
C LEU A 82 3.65 -12.62 4.12
N THR A 83 3.94 -12.25 2.85
CA THR A 83 5.29 -11.88 2.42
C THR A 83 5.76 -10.58 3.05
N LEU A 84 4.87 -9.60 3.24
CA LEU A 84 5.19 -8.32 3.90
C LEU A 84 5.50 -8.47 5.38
N ILE A 85 4.90 -9.43 6.09
CA ILE A 85 5.29 -9.72 7.49
C ILE A 85 6.77 -10.14 7.54
N TRP A 86 7.18 -11.05 6.65
CA TRP A 86 8.58 -11.47 6.57
C TRP A 86 9.52 -10.31 6.21
N ALA A 87 9.16 -9.50 5.20
CA ALA A 87 9.97 -8.35 4.78
C ALA A 87 10.07 -7.28 5.89
N SER A 88 8.96 -7.00 6.59
CA SER A 88 8.90 -6.02 7.69
C SER A 88 9.72 -6.47 8.89
N ASN A 89 9.75 -7.78 9.18
CA ASN A 89 10.58 -8.33 10.25
C ASN A 89 12.07 -8.19 9.95
N LYS A 90 12.50 -8.25 8.68
CA LYS A 90 13.90 -7.98 8.30
C LYS A 90 14.33 -6.53 8.58
N LYS A 91 13.37 -5.60 8.61
CA LYS A 91 13.58 -4.19 8.97
C LYS A 91 13.27 -3.88 10.44
N LEU A 92 12.88 -4.87 11.25
CA LEU A 92 12.43 -4.71 12.63
C LEU A 92 11.31 -3.67 12.79
N LEU A 93 10.32 -3.69 11.89
CA LEU A 93 9.18 -2.76 11.87
C LEU A 93 7.90 -3.41 12.44
N PRO A 94 7.70 -3.41 13.78
CA PRO A 94 6.59 -4.12 14.42
C PRO A 94 5.22 -3.62 13.98
N THR A 95 5.07 -2.32 13.71
CA THR A 95 3.81 -1.74 13.25
C THR A 95 3.40 -2.27 11.87
N LEU A 96 4.36 -2.47 10.97
CA LEU A 96 4.07 -3.04 9.64
C LEU A 96 3.75 -4.53 9.72
N VAL A 97 4.37 -5.25 10.65
CA VAL A 97 4.00 -6.64 10.94
C VAL A 97 2.53 -6.70 11.40
N GLY A 98 2.16 -5.92 12.41
CA GLY A 98 0.79 -5.86 12.92
C GLY A 98 -0.23 -5.42 11.86
N PHE A 99 0.11 -4.42 11.04
CA PHE A 99 -0.74 -3.98 9.94
C PHE A 99 -1.01 -5.10 8.92
N ASN A 100 0.01 -5.85 8.55
CA ASN A 100 -0.17 -6.97 7.61
C ASN A 100 -0.88 -8.17 8.26
N THR A 101 -0.73 -8.39 9.57
CA THR A 101 -1.56 -9.36 10.31
C THR A 101 -3.04 -9.01 10.25
N LEU A 102 -3.40 -7.73 10.39
CA LEU A 102 -4.78 -7.27 10.22
C LEU A 102 -5.28 -7.52 8.79
N TRP A 103 -4.45 -7.27 7.78
CA TRP A 103 -4.81 -7.55 6.39
C TRP A 103 -5.02 -9.03 6.09
N ILE A 104 -4.27 -9.93 6.71
CA ILE A 104 -4.51 -11.37 6.60
C ILE A 104 -5.92 -11.68 7.11
N TRP A 105 -6.28 -11.16 8.29
CA TRP A 105 -7.62 -11.35 8.85
C TRP A 105 -8.70 -10.80 7.91
N LEU A 106 -8.57 -9.57 7.41
CA LEU A 106 -9.52 -8.95 6.46
C LEU A 106 -9.67 -9.78 5.19
N SER A 107 -8.57 -10.22 4.60
CA SER A 107 -8.59 -11.10 3.41
C SER A 107 -9.35 -12.39 3.69
N MET A 108 -9.10 -13.03 4.82
CA MET A 108 -9.77 -14.26 5.19
C MET A 108 -11.26 -14.05 5.43
N MET A 109 -11.68 -12.93 6.03
CA MET A 109 -13.10 -12.61 6.21
C MET A 109 -13.83 -12.51 4.86
N VAL A 110 -13.26 -11.79 3.89
CA VAL A 110 -13.87 -11.64 2.56
C VAL A 110 -13.86 -12.95 1.78
N ILE A 111 -12.75 -13.70 1.81
CA ILE A 111 -12.67 -15.00 1.14
C ILE A 111 -13.68 -15.97 1.75
N ALA A 112 -13.78 -16.04 3.07
CA ALA A 112 -14.70 -16.95 3.75
C ALA A 112 -16.16 -16.66 3.40
N GLN A 113 -16.58 -15.39 3.32
CA GLN A 113 -17.94 -15.01 2.90
C GLN A 113 -18.30 -15.46 1.47
N GLN A 114 -17.32 -15.69 0.61
CA GLN A 114 -17.55 -16.10 -0.78
C GLN A 114 -17.41 -17.61 -0.97
N VAL A 115 -16.51 -18.24 -0.22
CA VAL A 115 -16.24 -19.68 -0.31
C VAL A 115 -17.20 -20.50 0.55
N ILE A 116 -17.60 -19.98 1.71
CA ILE A 116 -18.52 -20.62 2.64
C ILE A 116 -19.87 -19.88 2.52
N GLN A 117 -20.90 -20.58 2.03
CA GLN A 117 -22.27 -20.09 1.96
C GLN A 117 -23.03 -20.41 3.25
#